data_AF-A0A506Q8B9-F1
#
_entry.id   AF-A0A506Q8B9-F1
#
_cell.length_a   1.000
_cell.length_b   1.000
_cell.length_c   1.000
_cell.angle_alpha   90.00
_cell.angle_beta   90.00
_cell.angle_gamma   90.00
#
_symmetry.space_group_name_H-M   'P 1'
#
loop_
_entity.id
_entity.type
_entity.pdbx_description
1 polymer ?
#
loop_
_entity_poly.entity_id
_entity_poly.type
_entity_poly.pdbx_seq_one_letter_code
_entity_poly.pdbx_strand_id
1 'polypeptide(L)'
;MRTITLDQLPDDLHHLTVIKSSERNRHQRMAVALERTLNRCSEIHAEYEQQTVRLRENCERQAFQTGFALFFSQLVTLLDEYQRQQHKRQDAFRQQIATALRQSLHDPMIVERIIHHLQEKCGHQKALRIVIPRAVKLPDGADTSNYLYTDDNHITVQNDMDAVRFPSETLCRSWLEQADEHTAGLTDTLDHLTPDLLRNLAGKLIDMSHRISSETVNPDKDENHE
;
A
#
# COMPACT_ATOMS: atom_id res chain seq x y z
N MET A 1 7.78 -57.30 70.51
CA MET A 1 9.23 -57.00 70.45
C MET A 1 9.96 -58.30 70.72
N ARG A 2 10.78 -58.82 69.80
CA ARG A 2 11.64 -59.99 70.10
C ARG A 2 12.91 -59.48 70.76
N THR A 3 13.19 -59.90 71.99
CA THR A 3 14.46 -59.66 72.67
C THR A 3 15.52 -60.59 72.07
N ILE A 4 16.54 -60.02 71.43
CA ILE A 4 17.69 -60.77 70.92
C ILE A 4 18.73 -60.78 72.04
N THR A 5 19.11 -61.97 72.49
CA THR A 5 20.18 -62.17 73.47
C THR A 5 21.53 -62.30 72.76
N LEU A 6 22.62 -62.01 73.48
CA LEU A 6 23.98 -61.91 72.94
C LEU A 6 24.43 -63.17 72.18
N ASP A 7 23.92 -64.33 72.60
CA ASP A 7 24.24 -65.66 72.04
C ASP A 7 23.59 -65.94 70.66
N GLN A 8 22.76 -65.03 70.15
CA GLN A 8 22.08 -65.15 68.85
C GLN A 8 22.68 -64.22 67.78
N LEU A 9 23.74 -63.49 68.11
CA LEU A 9 24.45 -62.60 67.20
C LEU A 9 25.62 -63.34 66.53
N PRO A 10 25.90 -63.11 65.24
CA PRO A 10 27.05 -63.70 64.57
C PRO A 10 28.37 -63.30 65.23
N ASP A 11 29.37 -64.18 65.23
CA ASP A 11 30.65 -63.97 65.92
C ASP A 11 31.45 -62.75 65.41
N ASP A 12 31.16 -62.25 64.20
CA ASP A 12 31.88 -61.14 63.56
C ASP A 12 31.07 -59.82 63.57
N LEU A 13 30.70 -59.39 64.79
CA LEU A 13 29.87 -58.22 65.06
C LEU A 13 30.47 -56.88 64.59
N HIS A 14 31.79 -56.77 64.52
CA HIS A 14 32.48 -55.52 64.21
C HIS A 14 32.42 -55.15 62.71
N HIS A 15 32.05 -56.10 61.85
CA HIS A 15 31.88 -55.88 60.41
C HIS A 15 30.42 -55.92 59.93
N LEU A 16 29.45 -56.18 60.82
CA LEU A 16 28.04 -56.38 60.46
C LEU A 16 27.12 -55.34 61.10
N THR A 17 26.49 -54.51 60.26
CA THR A 17 25.51 -53.52 60.71
C THR A 17 24.14 -54.17 60.92
N VAL A 18 23.68 -54.30 62.17
CA VAL A 18 22.36 -54.86 62.49
C VAL A 18 21.29 -53.77 62.44
N ILE A 19 20.55 -53.70 61.34
CA ILE A 19 19.42 -52.76 61.18
C ILE A 19 18.14 -53.46 61.62
N LYS A 20 17.36 -52.84 62.52
CA LYS A 20 16.06 -53.37 62.95
C LYS A 20 15.13 -53.46 61.74
N SER A 21 14.41 -54.58 61.58
CA SER A 21 13.50 -54.80 60.43
C SER A 21 12.44 -53.71 60.28
N SER A 22 12.01 -53.10 61.40
CA SER A 22 11.11 -51.93 61.41
C SER A 22 11.74 -50.68 60.77
N GLU A 23 13.03 -50.44 61.00
CA GLU A 23 13.77 -49.33 60.39
C GLU A 23 14.00 -49.58 58.90
N ARG A 24 14.39 -50.81 58.52
CA ARG A 24 14.51 -51.21 57.11
C ARG A 24 13.20 -50.99 56.35
N ASN A 25 12.07 -51.42 56.91
CA ASN A 25 10.76 -51.21 56.31
C ASN A 25 10.36 -49.73 56.23
N ARG A 26 10.72 -48.92 57.25
CA ARG A 26 10.50 -47.48 57.24
C ARG A 26 11.30 -46.80 56.13
N HIS A 27 12.59 -47.11 56.01
CA HIS A 27 13.46 -46.57 54.96
C HIS A 27 12.99 -46.99 53.56
N GLN A 28 12.56 -48.24 53.39
CA GLN A 28 12.03 -48.71 52.11
C GLN A 28 10.74 -48.00 51.72
N ARG A 29 9.80 -47.81 52.66
CA ARG A 29 8.57 -47.02 52.41
C ARG A 29 8.88 -45.57 52.07
N MET A 30 9.87 -44.98 52.74
CA MET A 30 10.30 -43.62 52.48
C MET A 30 10.96 -43.49 51.10
N ALA A 31 11.83 -44.44 50.72
CA ALA A 31 12.44 -44.48 49.39
C ALA A 31 11.39 -44.60 48.29
N VAL A 32 10.40 -45.50 48.44
CA VAL A 32 9.29 -45.64 47.49
C VAL A 32 8.43 -44.37 47.41
N ALA A 33 8.21 -43.69 48.54
CA ALA A 33 7.49 -42.42 48.53
C ALA A 33 8.28 -41.32 47.82
N LEU A 34 9.59 -41.25 48.04
CA LEU A 34 10.49 -40.29 47.37
C LEU A 34 10.57 -40.53 45.86
N GLU A 35 10.69 -41.78 45.42
CA GLU A 35 10.66 -42.15 43.99
C GLU A 35 9.33 -41.75 43.35
N ARG A 36 8.20 -42.01 44.01
CA ARG A 36 6.88 -41.57 43.52
C ARG A 36 6.79 -40.05 43.40
N THR A 37 7.28 -39.32 44.40
CA THR A 37 7.27 -37.85 44.33
C THR A 37 8.20 -37.33 43.26
N LEU A 38 9.38 -37.95 43.06
CA LEU A 38 10.32 -37.56 42.03
C LEU A 38 9.74 -37.80 40.64
N ASN A 39 9.13 -38.96 40.41
CA ASN A 39 8.44 -39.26 39.15
C ASN A 39 7.28 -38.27 38.90
N ARG A 40 6.51 -37.93 39.94
CA ARG A 40 5.44 -36.95 39.80
C ARG A 40 5.98 -35.55 39.50
N CYS A 41 7.08 -35.16 40.12
CA CYS A 41 7.75 -33.90 39.82
C CYS A 41 8.28 -33.86 38.38
N SER A 42 8.85 -34.97 37.86
CA SER A 42 9.31 -35.03 36.47
C SER A 42 8.15 -34.95 35.47
N GLU A 43 7.01 -35.58 35.75
CA GLU A 43 5.80 -35.47 34.92
C GLU A 43 5.32 -34.01 34.85
N ILE A 44 5.20 -33.35 36.01
CA ILE A 44 4.79 -31.95 36.09
C ILE A 44 5.77 -31.05 35.34
N HIS A 45 7.07 -31.33 35.45
CA HIS A 45 8.09 -30.55 34.75
C HIS A 45 7.97 -30.68 33.23
N ALA A 46 7.81 -31.90 32.72
CA ALA A 46 7.62 -32.15 31.29
C ALA A 46 6.33 -31.50 30.75
N GLU A 47 5.22 -31.57 31.51
CA GLU A 47 3.98 -30.87 31.17
C GLU A 47 4.17 -29.35 31.10
N TYR A 48 4.90 -28.78 32.05
CA TYR A 48 5.19 -27.36 32.09
C TYR A 48 6.09 -26.92 30.92
N GLU A 49 7.13 -27.69 30.60
CA GLU A 49 7.98 -27.44 29.42
C GLU A 49 7.15 -27.47 28.13
N GLN A 50 6.27 -28.46 27.97
CA GLN A 50 5.41 -28.52 26.79
C GLN A 50 4.44 -27.33 26.71
N GLN A 51 3.88 -26.90 27.85
CA GLN A 51 3.00 -25.72 27.90
C GLN A 51 3.76 -24.43 27.57
N THR A 52 4.98 -24.26 28.07
CA THR A 52 5.80 -23.08 27.80
C THR A 52 6.19 -22.97 26.32
N VAL A 53 6.54 -24.09 25.68
CA VAL A 53 6.79 -24.13 24.22
C VAL A 53 5.54 -23.69 23.45
N ARG A 54 4.37 -24.26 23.74
CA ARG A 54 3.10 -23.90 23.08
C ARG A 54 2.74 -22.43 23.28
N LEU A 55 2.92 -21.90 24.49
CA LEU A 55 2.66 -20.50 24.79
C LEU A 55 3.60 -19.59 23.99
N ARG A 56 4.88 -19.94 23.89
CA ARG A 56 5.85 -19.19 23.09
C ARG A 56 5.48 -19.16 21.62
N GLU A 57 5.17 -20.31 21.02
CA GLU A 57 4.75 -20.41 19.61
C GLU A 57 3.48 -19.59 19.34
N ASN A 58 2.51 -19.63 20.26
CA ASN A 58 1.28 -18.86 20.14
C ASN A 58 1.53 -17.34 20.22
N CYS A 59 2.39 -16.91 21.15
CA CYS A 59 2.79 -15.51 21.28
C CYS A 59 3.52 -15.01 20.02
N GLU A 60 4.44 -15.81 19.49
CA GLU A 60 5.16 -15.48 18.25
C GLU A 60 4.17 -15.35 17.07
N ARG A 61 3.26 -16.32 16.91
CA ARG A 61 2.21 -16.26 15.87
C ARG A 61 1.32 -15.03 15.99
N GLN A 62 0.86 -14.71 17.20
CA GLN A 62 0.03 -13.50 17.43
C GLN A 62 0.81 -12.22 17.14
N ALA A 63 2.09 -12.15 17.53
CA ALA A 63 2.94 -11.01 17.24
C ALA A 63 3.14 -10.81 15.74
N PHE A 64 3.43 -11.89 14.99
CA PHE A 64 3.52 -11.84 13.54
C PHE A 64 2.21 -11.42 12.89
N GLN A 65 1.09 -12.01 13.30
CA GLN A 65 -0.24 -11.67 12.78
C GLN A 65 -0.54 -10.17 12.99
N THR A 66 -0.25 -9.65 14.17
CA THR A 66 -0.45 -8.23 14.49
C THR A 66 0.47 -7.34 13.66
N GLY A 67 1.74 -7.72 13.52
CA GLY A 67 2.72 -6.99 12.69
C GLY A 67 2.30 -6.92 11.23
N PHE A 68 1.85 -8.04 10.64
CA PHE A 68 1.33 -8.06 9.27
C PHE A 68 0.06 -7.23 9.12
N ALA A 69 -0.89 -7.32 10.07
CA ALA A 69 -2.09 -6.50 10.04
C ALA A 69 -1.76 -4.99 10.04
N LEU A 70 -0.82 -4.58 10.89
CA LEU A 70 -0.34 -3.19 10.94
C LEU A 70 0.32 -2.79 9.61
N PHE A 71 1.23 -3.60 9.10
CA PHE A 71 1.92 -3.33 7.83
C PHE A 71 0.91 -3.14 6.67
N PHE A 72 -0.06 -4.04 6.51
CA PHE A 72 -1.04 -3.93 5.44
C PHE A 72 -2.00 -2.75 5.65
N SER A 73 -2.37 -2.43 6.89
CA SER A 73 -3.19 -1.25 7.17
C SER A 73 -2.48 0.05 6.78
N GLN A 74 -1.17 0.15 7.05
CA GLN A 74 -0.34 1.29 6.64
C GLN A 74 -0.17 1.34 5.12
N LEU A 75 0.07 0.19 4.48
CA LEU A 75 0.22 0.10 3.02
C LEU A 75 -1.04 0.59 2.31
N VAL A 76 -2.22 0.13 2.73
CA VAL A 76 -3.51 0.56 2.15
C VAL A 76 -3.70 2.06 2.32
N THR A 77 -3.46 2.58 3.52
CA THR A 77 -3.58 4.02 3.79
C THR A 77 -2.65 4.85 2.89
N LEU A 78 -1.40 4.41 2.71
CA LEU A 78 -0.42 5.11 1.88
C LEU A 78 -0.79 5.07 0.40
N LEU A 79 -1.30 3.95 -0.10
CA LEU A 79 -1.77 3.81 -1.48
C LEU A 79 -2.98 4.70 -1.75
N ASP A 80 -3.94 4.76 -0.81
CA ASP A 80 -5.11 5.65 -0.91
C ASP A 80 -4.70 7.12 -0.91
N GLU A 81 -3.77 7.51 -0.04
CA GLU A 81 -3.23 8.88 -0.01
C GLU A 81 -2.53 9.24 -1.32
N TYR A 82 -1.74 8.31 -1.87
CA TYR A 82 -1.06 8.50 -3.14
C TYR A 82 -2.06 8.69 -4.29
N GLN A 83 -3.10 7.85 -4.37
CA GLN A 83 -4.14 7.98 -5.40
C GLN A 83 -4.84 9.34 -5.31
N ARG A 84 -5.21 9.78 -4.11
CA ARG A 84 -5.80 11.12 -3.89
C ARG A 84 -4.86 12.25 -4.33
N GLN A 85 -3.56 12.12 -4.03
CA GLN A 85 -2.58 13.12 -4.46
C GLN A 85 -2.43 13.16 -5.98
N GLN A 86 -2.51 12.00 -6.63
CA GLN A 86 -2.41 11.90 -8.08
C GLN A 86 -3.61 12.54 -8.77
N HIS A 87 -4.84 12.31 -8.29
CA HIS A 87 -6.03 13.02 -8.81
C HIS A 87 -5.90 14.54 -8.66
N LYS A 88 -5.45 15.03 -7.49
CA LYS A 88 -5.21 16.47 -7.29
C LYS A 88 -4.21 17.05 -8.29
N ARG A 89 -3.13 16.32 -8.59
CA ARG A 89 -2.14 16.75 -9.59
C ARG A 89 -2.73 16.77 -10.99
N GLN A 90 -3.53 15.77 -11.35
CA GLN A 90 -4.21 15.70 -12.64
C GLN A 90 -5.19 16.86 -12.82
N ASP A 91 -5.98 17.19 -11.79
CA ASP A 91 -6.91 18.32 -11.83
C ASP A 91 -6.18 19.65 -11.95
N ALA A 92 -5.09 19.84 -11.18
CA ALA A 92 -4.26 21.04 -11.30
C ALA A 92 -3.65 21.17 -12.70
N PHE A 93 -3.17 20.07 -13.27
CA PHE A 93 -2.62 20.04 -14.62
C PHE A 93 -3.69 20.37 -15.68
N ARG A 94 -4.90 19.81 -15.56
CA ARG A 94 -6.05 20.15 -16.43
C ARG A 94 -6.36 21.66 -16.39
N GLN A 95 -6.39 22.24 -15.19
CA GLN A 95 -6.62 23.69 -15.03
C GLN A 95 -5.51 24.52 -15.66
N GLN A 96 -4.25 24.09 -15.52
CA GLN A 96 -3.10 24.75 -16.15
C GLN A 96 -3.19 24.71 -17.67
N ILE A 97 -3.52 23.56 -18.28
CA ILE A 97 -3.74 23.44 -19.72
C ILE A 97 -4.88 24.36 -20.16
N ALA A 98 -6.02 24.32 -19.49
CA ALA A 98 -7.16 25.16 -19.83
C ALA A 98 -6.81 26.66 -19.78
N THR A 99 -6.00 27.06 -18.80
CA THR A 99 -5.53 28.43 -18.66
C THR A 99 -4.53 28.80 -19.75
N ALA A 100 -3.54 27.95 -20.01
CA ALA A 100 -2.54 28.15 -21.05
C ALA A 100 -3.17 28.23 -22.45
N LEU A 101 -4.17 27.40 -22.73
CA LEU A 101 -4.91 27.40 -23.99
C LEU A 101 -5.71 28.70 -24.19
N ARG A 102 -6.32 29.22 -23.12
CA ARG A 102 -7.01 30.52 -23.18
C ARG A 102 -6.03 31.67 -23.39
N GLN A 103 -4.87 31.60 -22.75
CA GLN A 103 -3.81 32.62 -22.88
C GLN A 103 -3.11 32.57 -24.24
N SER A 104 -2.99 31.40 -24.89
CA SER A 104 -2.42 31.31 -26.23
C SER A 104 -3.27 32.02 -27.27
N LEU A 105 -4.58 32.19 -27.03
CA LEU A 105 -5.45 33.00 -27.88
C LEU A 105 -5.24 34.52 -27.70
N HIS A 106 -4.35 34.94 -26.80
CA HIS A 106 -3.86 36.31 -26.69
C HIS A 106 -2.50 36.53 -27.35
N ASP A 107 -1.86 35.46 -27.83
CA ASP A 107 -0.59 35.54 -28.55
C ASP A 107 -0.79 36.30 -29.87
N PRO A 108 -0.06 37.41 -30.10
CA PRO A 108 -0.21 38.23 -31.30
C PRO A 108 -0.05 37.43 -32.60
N MET A 109 0.87 36.45 -32.65
CA MET A 109 1.10 35.62 -33.83
C MET A 109 -0.10 34.71 -34.12
N ILE A 110 -0.71 34.14 -33.08
CA ILE A 110 -1.87 33.27 -33.20
C ILE A 110 -3.09 34.11 -33.61
N VAL A 111 -3.28 35.26 -32.98
CA VAL A 111 -4.38 36.21 -33.29
C VAL A 111 -4.28 36.69 -34.73
N GLU A 112 -3.10 37.07 -35.20
CA GLU A 112 -2.88 37.49 -36.60
C GLU A 112 -3.25 36.38 -37.58
N ARG A 113 -2.86 35.14 -37.30
CA ARG A 113 -3.20 33.99 -38.13
C ARG A 113 -4.71 33.68 -38.13
N ILE A 114 -5.38 33.84 -36.98
CA ILE A 114 -6.85 33.73 -36.90
C ILE A 114 -7.49 34.82 -37.75
N ILE A 115 -7.06 36.07 -37.61
CA ILE A 115 -7.57 37.20 -38.38
C ILE A 115 -7.39 36.95 -39.88
N HIS A 116 -6.22 36.51 -40.32
CA HIS A 116 -5.94 36.18 -41.71
C HIS A 116 -6.94 35.17 -42.28
N HIS A 117 -7.19 34.07 -41.56
CA HIS A 117 -8.16 33.06 -42.01
C HIS A 117 -9.61 33.56 -41.98
N LEU A 118 -9.97 34.43 -41.03
CA LEU A 118 -11.28 35.07 -41.02
C LEU A 118 -11.46 36.04 -42.21
N GLN A 119 -10.41 36.79 -42.56
CA GLN A 119 -10.40 37.69 -43.72
C GLN A 119 -10.52 36.93 -45.04
N GLU A 120 -9.83 35.79 -45.19
CA GLU A 120 -9.99 34.90 -46.34
C GLU A 120 -11.45 34.44 -46.52
N LYS A 121 -12.18 34.23 -45.41
CA LYS A 121 -13.59 33.80 -45.43
C LYS A 121 -14.58 34.94 -45.68
N CYS A 122 -14.30 36.15 -45.17
CA CYS A 122 -15.12 37.35 -45.42
C CYS A 122 -14.91 37.98 -46.81
N GLY A 123 -13.84 37.61 -47.52
CA GLY A 123 -13.44 38.23 -48.77
C GLY A 123 -12.66 39.54 -48.55
N HIS A 124 -11.81 39.88 -49.53
CA HIS A 124 -10.87 41.02 -49.43
C HIS A 124 -11.56 42.37 -49.74
N GLN A 125 -12.54 42.76 -48.92
CA GLN A 125 -13.16 44.09 -49.04
C GLN A 125 -12.39 45.12 -48.20
N LYS A 126 -12.34 46.38 -48.67
CA LYS A 126 -11.46 47.45 -48.15
C LYS A 126 -11.85 48.00 -46.77
N ALA A 127 -13.03 47.70 -46.25
CA ALA A 127 -13.54 48.22 -44.97
C ALA A 127 -13.74 47.08 -43.95
N LEU A 128 -12.64 46.48 -43.49
CA LEU A 128 -12.68 45.42 -42.48
C LEU A 128 -12.46 46.04 -41.09
N ARG A 129 -13.47 45.95 -40.22
CA ARG A 129 -13.34 46.23 -38.78
C ARG A 129 -12.95 44.94 -38.07
N ILE A 130 -11.87 44.98 -37.31
CA ILE A 130 -11.34 43.82 -36.58
C ILE A 130 -11.54 44.08 -35.09
N VAL A 131 -12.36 43.26 -34.44
CA VAL A 131 -12.57 43.31 -32.98
C VAL A 131 -11.67 42.25 -32.33
N ILE A 132 -10.80 42.66 -31.40
CA ILE A 132 -9.88 41.77 -30.69
C ILE A 132 -9.91 42.00 -29.17
N PRO A 133 -9.52 41.00 -28.35
CA PRO A 133 -9.39 41.18 -26.91
C PRO A 133 -8.33 42.23 -26.57
N ARG A 134 -8.59 43.08 -25.58
CA ARG A 134 -7.65 44.11 -25.09
C ARG A 134 -6.33 43.53 -24.55
N ALA A 135 -6.33 42.26 -24.14
CA ALA A 135 -5.14 41.56 -23.67
C ALA A 135 -4.09 41.30 -24.78
N VAL A 136 -4.48 41.39 -26.07
CA VAL A 136 -3.59 41.18 -27.21
C VAL A 136 -2.67 42.40 -27.40
N LYS A 137 -1.36 42.17 -27.38
CA LYS A 137 -0.37 43.21 -27.67
C LYS A 137 0.00 43.21 -29.14
N LEU A 138 -0.58 44.10 -29.93
CA LEU A 138 -0.18 44.28 -31.33
C LEU A 138 1.28 44.76 -31.40
N PRO A 139 2.03 44.39 -32.48
CA PRO A 139 3.40 44.82 -32.67
C PRO A 139 3.51 46.35 -32.82
N ASP A 140 4.63 46.91 -32.37
CA ASP A 140 4.89 48.35 -32.40
C ASP A 140 4.86 48.87 -33.84
N GLY A 141 3.95 49.80 -34.13
CA GLY A 141 3.75 50.39 -35.46
C GLY A 141 2.62 49.78 -36.30
N ALA A 142 1.82 48.85 -35.76
CA ALA A 142 0.63 48.35 -36.44
C ALA A 142 -0.43 49.45 -36.62
N ASP A 143 -1.04 49.53 -37.82
CA ASP A 143 -2.15 50.44 -38.10
C ASP A 143 -3.40 49.99 -37.32
N THR A 144 -3.71 50.73 -36.26
CA THR A 144 -4.83 50.45 -35.35
C THR A 144 -6.14 51.08 -35.78
N SER A 145 -6.17 51.82 -36.90
CA SER A 145 -7.35 52.56 -37.36
C SER A 145 -8.59 51.69 -37.56
N ASN A 146 -8.39 50.42 -37.89
CA ASN A 146 -9.46 49.43 -38.14
C ASN A 146 -9.67 48.44 -36.98
N TYR A 147 -8.99 48.61 -35.85
CA TYR A 147 -9.06 47.71 -34.70
C TYR A 147 -9.96 48.27 -33.59
N LEU A 148 -10.84 47.41 -33.08
CA LEU A 148 -11.67 47.66 -31.90
C LEU A 148 -11.26 46.68 -30.81
N TYR A 149 -11.05 47.20 -29.60
CA TYR A 149 -10.70 46.37 -28.45
C TYR A 149 -11.93 46.08 -27.61
N THR A 150 -12.12 44.81 -27.24
CA THR A 150 -13.17 44.36 -26.32
C THR A 150 -12.56 43.68 -25.09
N ASP A 151 -13.31 43.66 -23.99
CA ASP A 151 -12.90 42.96 -22.76
C ASP A 151 -13.20 41.45 -22.84
N ASP A 152 -14.04 41.04 -23.80
CA ASP A 152 -14.38 39.64 -24.04
C ASP A 152 -13.31 38.91 -24.87
N ASN A 153 -13.23 37.59 -24.73
CA ASN A 153 -12.20 36.76 -25.36
C ASN A 153 -12.45 36.39 -26.83
N HIS A 154 -13.20 37.20 -27.58
CA HIS A 154 -13.58 36.88 -28.96
C HIS A 154 -12.86 37.74 -29.99
N ILE A 155 -12.52 37.12 -31.11
CA ILE A 155 -11.94 37.76 -32.28
C ILE A 155 -13.04 37.81 -33.34
N THR A 156 -13.37 39.00 -33.86
CA THR A 156 -14.41 39.16 -34.88
C THR A 156 -13.88 39.98 -36.03
N VAL A 157 -14.15 39.56 -37.26
CA VAL A 157 -13.89 40.34 -38.47
C VAL A 157 -15.23 40.72 -39.07
N GLN A 158 -15.47 42.02 -39.18
CA GLN A 158 -16.71 42.60 -39.69
C GLN A 158 -16.43 43.43 -40.93
N ASN A 159 -17.30 43.29 -41.92
CA ASN A 159 -17.40 44.14 -43.11
C ASN A 159 -18.81 44.78 -43.13
N ASP A 160 -19.09 45.63 -44.11
CA ASP A 160 -20.38 46.32 -44.23
C ASP A 160 -21.58 45.37 -44.39
N MET A 161 -21.35 44.16 -44.91
CA MET A 161 -22.38 43.15 -45.19
C MET A 161 -22.37 41.94 -44.25
N ASP A 162 -21.19 41.53 -43.75
CA ASP A 162 -21.00 40.26 -43.03
C ASP A 162 -20.12 40.43 -41.79
N ALA A 163 -20.38 39.63 -40.76
CA ALA A 163 -19.54 39.55 -39.57
C ALA A 163 -19.25 38.09 -39.22
N VAL A 164 -17.97 37.74 -39.10
CA VAL A 164 -17.52 36.39 -38.75
C VAL A 164 -16.77 36.44 -37.43
N ARG A 165 -17.24 35.66 -36.47
CA ARG A 165 -16.68 35.58 -35.11
C ARG A 165 -15.94 34.26 -34.92
N PHE A 166 -14.72 34.34 -34.38
CA PHE A 166 -13.98 33.19 -33.90
C PHE A 166 -14.58 32.70 -32.57
N PRO A 167 -15.06 31.44 -32.50
CA PRO A 167 -15.76 30.95 -31.33
C PRO A 167 -14.78 30.32 -30.32
N SER A 168 -13.94 31.17 -29.73
CA SER A 168 -12.83 30.79 -28.83
C SER A 168 -13.27 29.91 -27.66
N GLU A 169 -14.33 30.30 -26.95
CA GLU A 169 -14.79 29.58 -25.75
C GLU A 169 -15.31 28.17 -26.07
N THR A 170 -16.09 28.03 -27.13
CA THR A 170 -16.64 26.72 -27.54
C THR A 170 -15.55 25.82 -28.10
N LEU A 171 -14.57 26.38 -28.83
CA LEU A 171 -13.41 25.63 -29.32
C LEU A 171 -12.53 25.15 -28.17
N CYS A 172 -12.18 26.02 -27.22
CA CYS A 172 -11.44 25.62 -26.03
C CYS A 172 -12.17 24.52 -25.25
N ARG A 173 -13.49 24.63 -25.09
CA ARG A 173 -14.29 23.59 -24.43
C ARG A 173 -14.23 22.27 -25.19
N SER A 174 -14.47 22.30 -26.50
CA SER A 174 -14.45 21.10 -27.34
C SER A 174 -13.08 20.40 -27.36
N TRP A 175 -11.98 21.15 -27.41
CA TRP A 175 -10.64 20.58 -27.33
C TRP A 175 -10.34 19.95 -25.97
N LEU A 176 -10.80 20.57 -24.88
CA LEU A 176 -10.68 19.98 -23.54
C LEU A 176 -11.52 18.71 -23.41
N GLU A 177 -12.76 18.72 -23.90
CA GLU A 177 -13.64 17.54 -23.91
C GLU A 177 -13.02 16.38 -24.70
N GLN A 178 -12.48 16.64 -25.90
CA GLN A 178 -11.77 15.63 -26.69
C GLN A 178 -10.52 15.10 -25.98
N ALA A 179 -9.76 15.97 -25.32
CA ALA A 179 -8.60 15.55 -24.54
C ALA A 179 -9.01 14.67 -23.34
N ASP A 180 -10.15 14.97 -22.70
CA ASP A 180 -10.69 14.15 -21.63
C ASP A 180 -11.17 12.78 -22.14
N GLU A 181 -11.84 12.71 -23.30
CA GLU A 181 -12.24 11.43 -23.92
C GLU A 181 -11.03 10.54 -24.23
N HIS A 182 -9.94 11.12 -24.75
CA HIS A 182 -8.72 10.38 -25.04
C HIS A 182 -7.95 9.94 -23.78
N THR A 183 -8.14 10.61 -22.65
CA THR A 183 -7.46 10.31 -21.38
C THR A 183 -8.32 9.50 -20.40
N ALA A 184 -9.61 9.33 -20.67
CA ALA A 184 -10.54 8.56 -19.83
C ALA A 184 -10.05 7.13 -19.61
N GLY A 185 -9.67 6.42 -20.67
CA GLY A 185 -9.18 5.02 -20.57
C GLY A 185 -7.89 4.89 -19.75
N LEU A 186 -6.99 5.87 -19.80
CA LEU A 186 -5.80 5.90 -18.95
C LEU A 186 -6.15 6.11 -17.47
N THR A 187 -7.14 6.96 -17.19
CA THR A 187 -7.60 7.24 -15.83
C THR A 187 -8.23 5.99 -15.22
N ASP A 188 -9.08 5.29 -15.98
CA ASP A 188 -9.68 4.03 -15.55
C ASP A 188 -8.61 2.95 -15.27
N THR A 189 -7.59 2.82 -16.11
CA THR A 189 -6.49 1.85 -15.85
C THR A 189 -5.71 2.20 -14.59
N LEU A 190 -5.51 3.48 -14.31
CA LEU A 190 -4.79 3.95 -13.13
C LEU A 190 -5.59 3.65 -11.85
N ASP A 191 -6.91 3.85 -11.89
CA ASP A 191 -7.81 3.65 -10.76
C ASP A 191 -7.92 2.16 -10.36
N HIS A 192 -7.77 1.24 -11.31
CA HIS A 192 -7.79 -0.20 -11.04
C HIS A 192 -6.43 -0.77 -10.63
N LEU A 193 -5.33 -0.04 -10.85
CA LEU A 193 -3.98 -0.55 -10.63
C LEU A 193 -3.70 -0.88 -9.16
N THR A 194 -4.12 0.01 -8.25
CA THR A 194 -4.01 -0.19 -6.80
C THR A 194 -4.79 -1.42 -6.30
N PRO A 195 -6.11 -1.54 -6.55
CA PRO A 195 -6.87 -2.71 -6.11
C PRO A 195 -6.40 -4.01 -6.77
N ASP A 196 -5.98 -4.00 -8.03
CA ASP A 196 -5.44 -5.19 -8.69
C ASP A 196 -4.11 -5.64 -8.07
N LEU A 197 -3.23 -4.69 -7.74
CA LEU A 197 -1.96 -5.00 -7.08
C LEU A 197 -2.18 -5.58 -5.68
N LEU A 198 -3.11 -5.01 -4.90
CA LEU A 198 -3.48 -5.55 -3.59
C LEU A 198 -4.09 -6.96 -3.70
N ARG A 199 -4.94 -7.20 -4.69
CA ARG A 199 -5.52 -8.52 -4.95
C ARG A 199 -4.46 -9.55 -5.33
N ASN A 200 -3.49 -9.16 -6.16
CA ASN A 200 -2.37 -10.01 -6.55
C ASN A 200 -1.45 -10.34 -5.37
N LEU A 201 -1.19 -9.37 -4.49
CA LEU A 201 -0.44 -9.60 -3.25
C LEU A 201 -1.19 -10.57 -2.32
N ALA A 202 -2.50 -10.37 -2.14
CA ALA A 202 -3.32 -11.27 -1.34
C ALA A 202 -3.28 -12.71 -1.89
N GLY A 203 -3.41 -12.88 -3.20
CA GLY A 203 -3.30 -14.19 -3.86
C GLY A 203 -1.95 -14.86 -3.58
N LYS A 204 -0.83 -14.15 -3.76
CA LYS A 204 0.51 -14.69 -3.49
C LYS A 204 0.70 -15.10 -2.03
N LEU A 205 0.17 -14.31 -1.08
CA LEU A 205 0.25 -14.63 0.35
C LEU A 205 -0.58 -15.87 0.71
N ILE A 206 -1.76 -16.02 0.12
CA ILE A 206 -2.60 -17.21 0.29
C ILE A 206 -1.86 -18.44 -0.27
N ASP A 207 -1.31 -18.35 -1.48
CA ASP A 207 -0.55 -19.44 -2.10
C ASP A 207 0.66 -19.86 -1.24
N MET A 208 1.40 -18.89 -0.69
CA MET A 208 2.50 -19.15 0.23
C MET A 208 2.03 -19.85 1.51
N SER A 209 0.89 -19.46 2.07
CA SER A 209 0.34 -20.10 3.27
C SER A 209 -0.01 -21.58 3.03
N HIS A 210 -0.49 -21.91 1.84
CA HIS A 210 -0.81 -23.27 1.46
C HIS A 210 0.45 -24.12 1.19
N ARG A 211 1.53 -23.53 0.67
CA ARG A 211 2.80 -24.25 0.46
C ARG A 211 3.50 -24.66 1.75
N ILE A 212 3.44 -23.81 2.79
CA ILE A 212 4.06 -24.09 4.09
C ILE A 212 3.40 -25.29 4.79
N SER A 213 2.10 -25.56 4.52
CA SER A 213 1.42 -26.74 5.07
C SER A 213 1.85 -28.06 4.42
N SER A 214 2.50 -28.01 3.24
CA SER A 214 2.97 -29.19 2.50
C SER A 214 4.41 -29.58 2.84
N GLU A 215 5.18 -28.65 3.41
CA GLU A 215 6.57 -28.85 3.86
C GLU A 215 6.61 -29.01 5.38
N THR A 216 5.90 -30.00 5.93
CA THR A 216 6.27 -30.54 7.25
C THR A 216 7.62 -31.23 7.11
N VAL A 217 8.66 -30.49 7.48
CA VAL A 217 9.97 -30.91 7.99
C VAL A 217 10.02 -32.40 8.32
N ASN A 218 10.80 -33.17 7.54
CA ASN A 218 11.36 -34.43 8.03
C ASN A 218 12.48 -34.07 9.03
N PRO A 219 12.35 -34.37 10.34
CA PRO A 219 13.42 -34.18 11.29
C PRO A 219 14.21 -35.50 11.35
N ASP A 220 14.98 -35.83 10.31
CA ASP A 220 15.80 -37.04 10.30
C ASP A 220 16.89 -36.96 9.23
N LYS A 221 17.73 -35.92 9.26
CA LYS A 221 19.06 -35.91 8.60
C LYS A 221 19.97 -34.89 9.27
N ASP A 222 20.28 -35.07 10.54
CA ASP A 222 21.47 -34.49 11.15
C ASP A 222 21.91 -35.42 12.29
N GLU A 223 22.33 -36.63 11.95
CA GLU A 223 23.25 -37.41 12.76
C GLU A 223 23.88 -38.50 11.89
N ASN A 224 25.21 -38.57 11.94
CA ASN A 224 26.12 -39.51 11.26
C ASN A 224 26.60 -39.09 9.87
N HIS A 225 27.68 -38.31 9.87
CA HIS A 225 28.87 -38.73 9.13
C HIS A 225 30.10 -38.67 10.04
N GLU A 226 30.80 -39.81 10.03
CA GLU A 226 32.05 -40.19 10.69
C GLU A 226 33.22 -39.21 10.43
#